data_AF-A0A3D6CFY0-F1
#
_entry.id   AF-A0A3D6CFY0-F1
#
_cell.length_a   1.000
_cell.length_b   1.000
_cell.length_c   1.000
_cell.angle_alpha   90.00
_cell.angle_beta   90.00
_cell.angle_gamma   90.00
#
_symmetry.space_group_name_H-M   'P 1'
#
loop_
_entity.id
_entity.type
_entity.pdbx_description
1 polymer ?
#
loop_
_entity_poly.entity_id
_entity_poly.type
_entity_poly.pdbx_seq_one_letter_code
_entity_poly.pdbx_strand_id
1 'polypeptide(L)'
;MLIRSLLALMIVSVSWSCSKNDQPAPNPGLFGYVETRIGNTTASTNLVNIPVNPVIKVKLSAPVNRATAAGFVELKEYGFGPSNAQISFENNDSTLVIQPAANLKHITRYIVYLSPELSSVANVKLGNPINILFMTAIDSTDKFPQIPDDQLLNLVQRQTFTYFWEFGHPVSGMARERNTSGDLVTTGGTGFGIMGIPVAVTRNFITRAEGLERVNKIVDFLSNSCTRYHGAFAHWLNGATGSTIPFSPNDNGGDLVETSFLMAGLLTARQFFDGADAAETSLRNKINLLYDAVEWNWYRKNNEDVLYWHWSPTVGWAMNMQVKGWNEALIVYILAASSRTHPIPASVYHNGWASNGGMQNNNSYYGYTLPLGPSRGGPLFFAHYSFLGINPNGLSDQYANYSQQLRNHSLINHEYCKANPRNYFGYSEKCWGLTASDIPNNGYTASEPNNDVGVIAPTAAISSMPYTPAESMAALKFIYYTLGDKLWG
;
A
#
# COMPACT_ATOMS: atom_id res chain seq x y z
N MET A 1 81.00 -4.71 -35.39
CA MET A 1 79.98 -5.68 -34.97
C MET A 1 78.69 -5.35 -35.70
N LEU A 2 78.44 -6.10 -36.78
CA LEU A 2 77.17 -6.46 -37.40
C LEU A 2 76.08 -5.40 -37.69
N ILE A 3 75.83 -5.06 -38.98
CA ILE A 3 74.75 -5.61 -39.86
C ILE A 3 73.51 -4.68 -39.81
N ARG A 4 72.84 -4.19 -40.86
CA ARG A 4 72.85 -4.40 -42.33
C ARG A 4 71.87 -3.39 -42.98
N SER A 5 72.15 -2.97 -44.22
CA SER A 5 71.21 -2.94 -45.38
C SER A 5 70.01 -1.95 -45.37
N LEU A 6 69.52 -1.37 -46.47
CA LEU A 6 69.87 -1.35 -47.90
C LEU A 6 69.05 -0.23 -48.57
N LEU A 7 69.62 0.31 -49.65
CA LEU A 7 69.00 0.76 -50.90
C LEU A 7 68.07 1.99 -51.00
N ALA A 8 68.59 2.93 -51.80
CA ALA A 8 67.91 4.03 -52.46
C ALA A 8 67.09 3.59 -53.69
N LEU A 9 66.09 4.37 -54.10
CA LEU A 9 66.01 4.96 -55.46
C LEU A 9 64.88 5.99 -55.58
N MET A 10 65.22 7.16 -56.16
CA MET A 10 64.30 8.18 -56.69
C MET A 10 63.53 7.67 -57.91
N ILE A 11 62.24 8.00 -58.06
CA ILE A 11 61.59 8.18 -59.37
C ILE A 11 60.57 9.34 -59.34
N VAL A 12 60.95 10.40 -60.04
CA VAL A 12 60.22 11.31 -60.94
C VAL A 12 58.67 11.25 -60.98
N SER A 13 58.08 12.42 -60.74
CA SER A 13 56.70 12.80 -61.01
C SER A 13 56.47 13.20 -62.48
N VAL A 14 55.49 12.58 -63.16
CA VAL A 14 54.83 13.14 -64.35
C VAL A 14 53.32 12.84 -64.31
N SER A 15 52.57 13.92 -64.50
CA SER A 15 51.13 14.17 -64.70
C SER A 15 50.24 13.14 -65.41
N TRP A 16 48.94 13.05 -65.04
CA TRP A 16 47.78 13.46 -65.87
C TRP A 16 46.41 13.33 -65.17
N SER A 17 45.46 14.12 -65.70
CA SER A 17 44.10 14.47 -65.28
C SER A 17 43.07 13.34 -65.18
N CYS A 18 42.09 13.49 -64.27
CA CYS A 18 40.67 13.19 -64.51
C CYS A 18 39.81 13.78 -63.38
N SER A 19 39.12 14.90 -63.65
CA SER A 19 38.10 15.47 -62.77
C SER A 19 36.84 14.60 -62.83
N LYS A 20 36.64 13.73 -61.83
CA LYS A 20 35.29 13.25 -61.51
C LYS A 20 34.61 14.32 -60.66
N ASN A 21 33.55 14.91 -61.22
CA ASN A 21 32.55 15.63 -60.43
C ASN A 21 31.82 14.63 -59.54
N ASP A 22 32.47 14.22 -58.45
CA ASP A 22 31.78 13.63 -57.32
C ASP A 22 31.21 14.81 -56.52
N GLN A 23 30.04 15.30 -56.94
CA GLN A 23 29.16 16.00 -56.02
C GLN A 23 28.95 15.02 -54.86
N PRO A 24 29.33 15.35 -53.61
CA PRO A 24 29.01 14.49 -52.49
C PRO A 24 27.49 14.32 -52.50
N ALA A 25 27.02 13.07 -52.45
CA ALA A 25 25.60 12.77 -52.31
C ALA A 25 25.02 13.71 -51.24
N PRO A 26 23.89 14.38 -51.50
CA PRO A 26 23.33 15.31 -50.53
C PRO A 26 23.22 14.56 -49.22
N ASN A 27 23.91 15.07 -48.20
CA ASN A 27 23.97 14.46 -46.88
C ASN A 27 22.52 14.13 -46.48
N PRO A 28 22.13 12.85 -46.37
CA PRO A 28 20.74 12.51 -46.15
C PRO A 28 20.31 13.21 -44.87
N GLY A 29 19.41 14.20 -45.01
CA GLY A 29 18.99 15.02 -43.89
C GLY A 29 18.53 14.13 -42.74
N LEU A 30 18.88 14.50 -41.51
CA LEU A 30 18.50 13.75 -40.32
C LEU A 30 16.97 13.57 -40.29
N PHE A 31 16.50 12.32 -40.15
CA PHE A 31 15.10 11.99 -39.91
C PHE A 31 14.95 11.50 -38.46
N GLY A 32 14.39 12.35 -37.61
CA GLY A 32 14.36 12.12 -36.17
C GLY A 32 13.21 12.82 -35.47
N TYR A 33 13.05 12.49 -34.19
CA TYR A 33 12.05 13.09 -33.30
C TYR A 33 12.25 14.60 -33.14
N VAL A 34 11.16 15.36 -33.19
CA VAL A 34 11.15 16.79 -32.85
C VAL A 34 10.32 17.03 -31.59
N GLU A 35 9.04 16.66 -31.62
CA GLU A 35 8.14 16.80 -30.49
C GLU A 35 6.98 15.79 -30.58
N THR A 36 6.34 15.51 -29.45
CA THR A 36 5.03 14.88 -29.42
C THR A 36 4.06 15.77 -28.66
N ARG A 37 2.81 15.80 -29.09
CA ARG A 37 1.70 16.41 -28.35
C ARG A 37 0.57 15.40 -28.22
N ILE A 38 -0.04 15.35 -27.05
CA ILE A 38 -1.28 14.60 -26.82
C ILE A 38 -2.34 15.62 -26.43
N GLY A 39 -3.29 15.88 -27.33
CA GLY A 39 -4.17 17.04 -27.20
C GLY A 39 -3.38 18.35 -27.16
N ASN A 40 -3.57 19.15 -26.10
CA ASN A 40 -2.86 20.42 -25.88
C ASN A 40 -1.55 20.27 -25.09
N THR A 41 -1.22 19.05 -24.62
CA THR A 41 -0.07 18.80 -23.76
C THR A 41 1.13 18.36 -24.59
N THR A 42 2.23 19.09 -24.51
CA THR A 42 3.52 18.62 -25.05
C THR A 42 3.98 17.43 -24.23
N ALA A 43 4.34 16.34 -24.92
CA ALA A 43 4.82 15.12 -24.30
C ALA A 43 6.08 15.39 -23.47
N SER A 44 5.96 15.21 -22.15
CA SER A 44 7.06 15.20 -21.19
C SER A 44 7.22 13.79 -20.61
N THR A 45 8.11 13.64 -19.62
CA THR A 45 8.12 12.43 -18.78
C THR A 45 6.78 12.29 -18.04
N ASN A 46 6.26 11.06 -17.96
CA ASN A 46 5.05 10.67 -17.21
C ASN A 46 3.72 11.30 -17.67
N LEU A 47 3.29 11.01 -18.90
CA LEU A 47 1.98 11.41 -19.40
C LEU A 47 0.86 10.60 -18.74
N VAL A 48 0.01 11.28 -17.98
CA VAL A 48 -1.12 10.69 -17.27
C VAL A 48 -2.37 11.54 -17.49
N ASN A 49 -3.53 11.03 -17.08
CA ASN A 49 -4.82 11.71 -17.27
C ASN A 49 -5.16 12.00 -18.74
N ILE A 50 -4.74 11.14 -19.66
CA ILE A 50 -5.01 11.31 -21.09
C ILE A 50 -6.43 10.86 -21.43
N PRO A 51 -7.24 11.63 -22.19
CA PRO A 51 -8.56 11.17 -22.62
C PRO A 51 -8.51 9.80 -23.32
N VAL A 52 -9.61 9.04 -23.29
CA VAL A 52 -9.66 7.70 -23.90
C VAL A 52 -9.68 7.71 -25.43
N ASN A 53 -9.89 8.87 -26.06
CA ASN A 53 -9.85 9.07 -27.50
C ASN A 53 -8.79 10.13 -27.89
N PRO A 54 -7.52 9.99 -27.45
CA PRO A 54 -6.56 11.06 -27.60
C PRO A 54 -6.15 11.22 -29.07
N VAL A 55 -5.92 12.47 -29.46
CA VAL A 55 -5.21 12.79 -30.71
C VAL A 55 -3.74 12.98 -30.37
N ILE A 56 -2.90 12.08 -30.87
CA ILE A 56 -1.46 12.06 -30.60
C ILE A 56 -0.73 12.55 -31.85
N LYS A 57 -0.05 13.68 -31.75
CA LYS A 57 0.71 14.28 -32.84
C LYS A 57 2.20 14.07 -32.60
N VAL A 58 2.89 13.35 -33.48
CA VAL A 58 4.34 13.14 -33.42
C VAL A 58 4.98 13.91 -34.58
N LYS A 59 5.69 14.98 -34.27
CA LYS A 59 6.42 15.78 -35.25
C LYS A 59 7.84 15.21 -35.43
N LEU A 60 8.22 15.06 -36.68
CA LEU A 60 9.52 14.56 -37.12
C LEU A 60 10.24 15.66 -37.91
N SER A 61 11.56 15.54 -38.05
CA SER A 61 12.41 16.56 -38.68
C SER A 61 12.24 16.65 -40.21
N ALA A 62 11.58 15.68 -40.83
CA ALA A 62 11.31 15.62 -42.26
C ALA A 62 9.96 14.93 -42.56
N PRO A 63 9.38 15.12 -43.77
CA PRO A 63 8.16 14.43 -44.21
C PRO A 63 8.29 12.89 -44.17
N VAL A 64 7.28 12.22 -43.62
CA VAL A 64 7.20 10.76 -43.50
C VAL A 64 6.78 10.12 -44.83
N ASN A 65 7.40 9.00 -45.18
CA ASN A 65 6.91 8.16 -46.27
C ASN A 65 5.64 7.42 -45.83
N ARG A 66 4.49 7.84 -46.36
CA ARG A 66 3.18 7.28 -45.99
C ARG A 66 3.07 5.77 -46.19
N ALA A 67 3.78 5.21 -47.19
CA ALA A 67 3.75 3.78 -47.49
C ALA A 67 4.38 2.93 -46.39
N THR A 68 5.31 3.50 -45.61
CA THR A 68 5.99 2.78 -44.52
C THR A 68 5.31 3.01 -43.17
N ALA A 69 4.59 4.11 -43.00
CA ALA A 69 3.91 4.45 -41.75
C ALA A 69 2.91 3.39 -41.26
N ALA A 70 2.11 2.81 -42.17
CA ALA A 70 1.08 1.82 -41.80
C ALA A 70 1.64 0.54 -41.16
N GLY A 71 2.90 0.18 -41.45
CA GLY A 71 3.57 -1.00 -40.88
C GLY A 71 4.52 -0.70 -39.72
N PHE A 72 4.80 0.57 -39.44
CA PHE A 72 5.86 0.99 -38.52
C PHE A 72 5.44 1.99 -37.46
N VAL A 73 4.14 2.31 -37.38
CA VAL A 73 3.55 3.16 -36.35
C VAL A 73 2.46 2.36 -35.65
N GLU A 74 2.61 2.16 -34.35
CA GLU A 74 1.67 1.38 -33.54
C GLU A 74 1.18 2.21 -32.36
N LEU A 75 -0.09 2.05 -32.00
CA LEU A 75 -0.61 2.34 -30.67
C LEU A 75 -0.99 1.00 -30.05
N LYS A 76 -0.58 0.73 -28.80
CA LYS A 76 -0.94 -0.52 -28.11
C LYS A 76 -1.06 -0.35 -26.62
N GLU A 77 -1.88 -1.20 -26.00
CA GLU A 77 -1.92 -1.35 -24.54
C GLU A 77 -0.57 -1.89 -24.08
N TYR A 78 0.04 -1.25 -23.08
CA TYR A 78 1.39 -1.57 -22.67
C TYR A 78 1.45 -3.00 -22.10
N GLY A 79 2.28 -3.86 -22.71
CA GLY A 79 2.39 -5.28 -22.35
C GLY A 79 1.44 -6.22 -23.09
N PHE A 80 0.55 -5.70 -23.95
CA PHE A 80 -0.40 -6.49 -24.74
C PHE A 80 -0.32 -6.14 -26.25
N GLY A 81 -0.87 -7.03 -27.09
CA GLY A 81 -0.82 -6.96 -28.57
C GLY A 81 -1.50 -5.72 -29.19
N PRO A 82 -1.49 -5.59 -30.52
CA PRO A 82 -1.74 -4.32 -31.20
C PRO A 82 -3.16 -3.78 -30.94
N SER A 83 -3.27 -2.46 -30.79
CA SER A 83 -4.56 -1.76 -30.89
C SER A 83 -4.63 -1.04 -32.23
N ASN A 84 -5.79 -1.07 -32.88
CA ASN A 84 -5.94 -0.40 -34.17
C ASN A 84 -5.98 1.13 -33.95
N ALA A 85 -5.04 1.84 -34.55
CA ALA A 85 -5.05 3.30 -34.63
C ALA A 85 -5.24 3.74 -36.09
N GLN A 86 -5.94 4.86 -36.24
CA GLN A 86 -5.99 5.61 -37.48
C GLN A 86 -4.77 6.52 -37.53
N ILE A 87 -4.04 6.47 -38.65
CA ILE A 87 -2.86 7.29 -38.90
C ILE A 87 -3.17 8.27 -40.03
N SER A 88 -2.99 9.56 -39.76
CA SER A 88 -3.07 10.62 -40.75
C SER A 88 -1.87 11.55 -40.63
N PHE A 89 -1.77 12.54 -41.52
CA PHE A 89 -0.57 13.35 -41.69
C PHE A 89 -0.91 14.85 -41.76
N GLU A 90 -0.10 15.67 -41.10
CA GLU A 90 -0.20 17.14 -41.09
C GLU A 90 1.16 17.77 -41.40
N ASN A 91 1.18 19.09 -41.65
CA ASN A 91 2.41 19.88 -41.84
C ASN A 91 3.32 19.33 -42.94
N ASN A 92 2.77 19.11 -44.14
CA ASN A 92 3.47 18.50 -45.27
C ASN A 92 4.10 17.15 -44.90
N ASP A 93 3.31 16.30 -44.24
CA ASP A 93 3.67 14.95 -43.79
C ASP A 93 4.79 14.86 -42.76
N SER A 94 5.27 15.99 -42.23
CA SER A 94 6.27 16.00 -41.15
C SER A 94 5.66 15.68 -39.78
N THR A 95 4.33 15.63 -39.66
CA THR A 95 3.62 15.31 -38.43
C THR A 95 2.71 14.12 -38.63
N LEU A 96 2.95 13.04 -37.87
CA LEU A 96 2.04 11.91 -37.76
C LEU A 96 0.93 12.25 -36.77
N VAL A 97 -0.32 11.99 -37.15
CA VAL A 97 -1.49 12.11 -36.29
C VAL A 97 -2.04 10.71 -36.05
N ILE A 98 -1.96 10.25 -34.81
CA ILE A 98 -2.30 8.90 -34.38
C ILE A 98 -3.50 9.02 -33.43
N GLN A 99 -4.60 8.38 -33.80
CA GLN A 99 -5.83 8.37 -33.01
C GLN A 99 -6.34 6.93 -32.88
N PRO A 100 -6.79 6.48 -31.71
CA PRO A 100 -7.31 5.12 -31.59
C PRO A 100 -8.60 4.97 -32.42
N ALA A 101 -8.82 3.78 -33.00
CA ALA A 101 -10.02 3.50 -33.78
C ALA A 101 -11.30 3.36 -32.93
N ALA A 102 -11.15 3.15 -31.62
CA ALA A 102 -12.20 3.11 -30.61
C ALA A 102 -11.69 3.73 -29.31
N ASN A 103 -12.58 4.02 -28.36
CA ASN A 103 -12.14 4.51 -27.04
C ASN A 103 -11.21 3.49 -26.38
N LEU A 104 -10.07 3.98 -25.90
CA LEU A 104 -9.14 3.24 -25.06
C LEU A 104 -9.78 2.94 -23.68
N LYS A 105 -9.24 1.94 -22.98
CA LYS A 105 -9.66 1.65 -21.60
C LYS A 105 -9.21 2.76 -20.66
N HIS A 106 -9.99 3.05 -19.63
CA HIS A 106 -9.63 3.98 -18.55
C HIS A 106 -8.57 3.40 -17.60
N ILE A 107 -7.77 4.28 -16.98
CA ILE A 107 -6.69 3.93 -16.03
C ILE A 107 -5.83 2.79 -16.58
N THR A 108 -5.45 2.89 -17.86
CA THR A 108 -4.70 1.85 -18.56
C THR A 108 -3.49 2.49 -19.24
N ARG A 109 -2.34 1.81 -19.16
CA ARG A 109 -1.09 2.28 -19.78
C ARG A 109 -1.08 1.90 -21.25
N TYR A 110 -0.75 2.86 -22.11
CA TYR A 110 -0.59 2.69 -23.54
C TYR A 110 0.78 3.19 -23.99
N ILE A 111 1.22 2.69 -25.14
CA ILE A 111 2.45 3.12 -25.82
C ILE A 111 2.15 3.42 -27.28
N VAL A 112 2.63 4.58 -27.76
CA VAL A 112 2.86 4.80 -29.19
C VAL A 112 4.30 4.42 -29.50
N TYR A 113 4.45 3.52 -30.47
CA TYR A 113 5.73 3.00 -30.94
C TYR A 113 5.95 3.37 -32.40
N LEU A 114 7.02 4.09 -32.71
CA LEU A 114 7.52 4.25 -34.07
C LEU A 114 8.77 3.40 -34.24
N SER A 115 8.74 2.50 -35.22
CA SER A 115 9.84 1.61 -35.54
C SER A 115 11.05 2.38 -36.09
N PRO A 116 12.30 1.93 -35.80
CA PRO A 116 13.51 2.43 -36.47
C PRO A 116 13.45 2.35 -38.01
N GLU A 117 12.63 1.44 -38.54
CA GLU A 117 12.43 1.20 -39.97
C GLU A 117 11.48 2.21 -40.63
N LEU A 118 10.80 3.06 -39.85
CA LEU A 118 10.03 4.18 -40.40
C LEU A 118 10.96 5.08 -41.22
N SER A 119 10.54 5.48 -42.42
CA SER A 119 11.38 6.26 -43.34
C SER A 119 10.75 7.60 -43.71
N SER A 120 11.59 8.58 -43.98
CA SER A 120 11.20 9.82 -44.64
C SER A 120 10.95 9.62 -46.13
N VAL A 121 10.32 10.61 -46.79
CA VAL A 121 10.16 10.64 -48.26
C VAL A 121 11.51 10.57 -48.98
N ALA A 122 12.60 11.03 -48.34
CA ALA A 122 13.97 10.94 -48.86
C ALA A 122 14.65 9.58 -48.60
N ASN A 123 13.91 8.56 -48.18
CA ASN A 123 14.40 7.22 -47.83
C ASN A 123 15.43 7.17 -46.68
N VAL A 124 15.46 8.20 -45.84
CA VAL A 124 16.24 8.19 -44.59
C VAL A 124 15.43 7.50 -43.49
N LYS A 125 15.99 6.46 -42.86
CA LYS A 125 15.37 5.72 -41.75
C LYS A 125 15.42 6.52 -40.44
N LEU A 126 14.47 6.28 -39.55
CA LEU A 126 14.41 6.90 -38.22
C LEU A 126 15.59 6.47 -37.35
N GLY A 127 16.05 5.23 -37.52
CA GLY A 127 17.28 4.69 -36.91
C GLY A 127 17.17 4.35 -35.42
N ASN A 128 16.35 5.08 -34.66
CA ASN A 128 16.04 4.80 -33.26
C ASN A 128 14.53 4.71 -33.05
N PRO A 129 14.03 3.84 -32.17
CA PRO A 129 12.60 3.78 -31.89
C PRO A 129 12.16 5.01 -31.11
N ILE A 130 10.94 5.48 -31.37
CA ILE A 130 10.28 6.48 -30.53
C ILE A 130 9.20 5.78 -29.71
N ASN A 131 9.32 5.89 -28.39
CA ASN A 131 8.38 5.33 -27.42
C ASN A 131 7.69 6.47 -26.66
N ILE A 132 6.38 6.60 -26.81
CA ILE A 132 5.58 7.56 -26.04
C ILE A 132 4.63 6.78 -25.15
N LEU A 133 4.95 6.72 -23.86
CA LEU A 133 4.12 6.08 -22.85
C LEU A 133 3.13 7.08 -22.26
N PHE A 134 1.88 6.67 -22.12
CA PHE A 134 0.87 7.44 -21.41
C PHE A 134 -0.13 6.57 -20.65
N MET A 135 -0.81 7.15 -19.66
CA MET A 135 -1.92 6.53 -18.94
C MET A 135 -3.21 7.30 -19.20
N THR A 136 -4.27 6.57 -19.51
CA THR A 136 -5.60 7.16 -19.73
C THR A 136 -6.25 7.64 -18.43
N ALA A 137 -7.16 8.60 -18.57
CA ALA A 137 -7.88 9.24 -17.48
C ALA A 137 -8.76 8.27 -16.70
N ILE A 138 -9.05 8.65 -15.46
CA ILE A 138 -10.02 7.98 -14.59
C ILE A 138 -11.40 8.08 -15.23
N ASP A 139 -12.14 6.98 -15.24
CA ASP A 139 -13.55 7.01 -15.59
C ASP A 139 -14.34 7.55 -14.39
N SER A 140 -14.91 8.74 -14.53
CA SER A 140 -15.67 9.38 -13.46
C SER A 140 -17.11 8.87 -13.31
N THR A 141 -17.56 7.96 -14.20
CA THR A 141 -18.89 7.37 -14.12
C THR A 141 -18.97 6.31 -13.02
N ASP A 142 -20.10 6.27 -12.32
CA ASP A 142 -20.34 5.30 -11.26
C ASP A 142 -20.38 3.87 -11.81
N LYS A 143 -19.61 2.95 -11.18
CA LYS A 143 -19.54 1.51 -11.48
C LYS A 143 -20.67 0.72 -10.86
N PHE A 144 -21.29 1.28 -9.82
CA PHE A 144 -22.44 0.71 -9.12
C PHE A 144 -23.49 1.79 -8.87
N PRO A 145 -24.79 1.44 -8.74
CA PRO A 145 -25.82 2.41 -8.39
C PRO A 145 -25.52 3.11 -7.07
N GLN A 146 -25.73 4.42 -7.00
CA GLN A 146 -25.63 5.15 -5.74
C GLN A 146 -26.71 4.67 -4.77
N ILE A 147 -26.31 4.42 -3.54
CA ILE A 147 -27.16 4.02 -2.43
C ILE A 147 -26.92 4.98 -1.25
N PRO A 148 -27.87 5.11 -0.32
CA PRO A 148 -27.67 5.89 0.90
C PRO A 148 -26.39 5.50 1.66
N ASP A 149 -25.75 6.48 2.30
CA ASP A 149 -24.46 6.30 2.99
C ASP A 149 -24.50 5.18 4.04
N ASP A 150 -25.61 5.03 4.77
CA ASP A 150 -25.80 3.96 5.74
C ASP A 150 -25.84 2.58 5.09
N GLN A 151 -26.44 2.47 3.90
CA GLN A 151 -26.46 1.23 3.13
C GLN A 151 -25.09 0.91 2.53
N LEU A 152 -24.36 1.92 2.07
CA LEU A 152 -22.99 1.74 1.59
C LEU A 152 -22.06 1.28 2.72
N LEU A 153 -22.14 1.90 3.89
CA LEU A 153 -21.37 1.47 5.06
C LEU A 153 -21.73 0.04 5.46
N ASN A 154 -23.02 -0.31 5.46
CA ASN A 154 -23.47 -1.68 5.75
C ASN A 154 -22.91 -2.69 4.74
N LEU A 155 -22.96 -2.38 3.44
CA LEU A 155 -22.41 -3.22 2.38
C LEU A 155 -20.90 -3.42 2.55
N VAL A 156 -20.15 -2.35 2.82
CA VAL A 156 -18.71 -2.39 3.06
C VAL A 156 -18.37 -3.20 4.30
N GLN A 157 -19.07 -2.95 5.41
CA GLN A 157 -18.89 -3.73 6.64
C GLN A 157 -19.17 -5.22 6.42
N ARG A 158 -20.24 -5.56 5.69
CA ARG A 158 -20.60 -6.96 5.41
C ARG A 158 -19.57 -7.65 4.53
N GLN A 159 -19.15 -7.03 3.43
CA GLN A 159 -18.15 -7.61 2.53
C GLN A 159 -16.80 -7.75 3.25
N THR A 160 -16.33 -6.73 3.97
CA THR A 160 -15.06 -6.84 4.70
C THR A 160 -15.13 -7.92 5.79
N PHE A 161 -16.29 -8.11 6.42
CA PHE A 161 -16.46 -9.17 7.41
C PHE A 161 -16.31 -10.59 6.83
N THR A 162 -16.60 -10.81 5.54
CA THR A 162 -16.43 -12.14 4.92
C THR A 162 -14.98 -12.60 4.93
N TYR A 163 -13.99 -11.68 4.94
CA TYR A 163 -12.58 -12.02 5.10
C TYR A 163 -12.30 -12.79 6.40
N PHE A 164 -12.91 -12.36 7.50
CA PHE A 164 -12.75 -13.02 8.80
C PHE A 164 -13.72 -14.20 8.97
N TRP A 165 -14.89 -14.11 8.33
CA TRP A 165 -15.96 -15.08 8.53
C TRP A 165 -15.87 -16.29 7.60
N GLU A 166 -15.94 -16.05 6.29
CA GLU A 166 -15.92 -17.09 5.24
C GLU A 166 -14.48 -17.52 4.94
N PHE A 167 -13.56 -16.54 4.87
CA PHE A 167 -12.15 -16.77 4.62
C PHE A 167 -11.33 -17.01 5.91
N GLY A 168 -11.98 -17.11 7.07
CA GLY A 168 -11.36 -17.60 8.30
C GLY A 168 -10.83 -19.04 8.15
N HIS A 169 -9.76 -19.38 8.86
CA HIS A 169 -9.16 -20.70 8.74
C HIS A 169 -10.14 -21.80 9.22
N PRO A 170 -10.37 -22.88 8.46
CA PRO A 170 -11.44 -23.83 8.75
C PRO A 170 -11.24 -24.63 10.04
N VAL A 171 -10.01 -24.82 10.50
CA VAL A 171 -9.72 -25.57 11.75
C VAL A 171 -9.78 -24.64 12.97
N SER A 172 -9.07 -23.52 12.94
CA SER A 172 -8.92 -22.62 14.09
C SER A 172 -9.95 -21.51 14.16
N GLY A 173 -10.61 -21.17 13.05
CA GLY A 173 -11.46 -19.99 12.93
C GLY A 173 -10.69 -18.67 12.91
N MET A 174 -9.35 -18.70 12.98
CA MET A 174 -8.48 -17.52 13.04
C MET A 174 -8.34 -16.84 11.66
N ALA A 175 -7.94 -15.56 11.67
CA ALA A 175 -7.73 -14.77 10.47
C ALA A 175 -6.44 -15.18 9.76
N ARG A 176 -6.53 -15.44 8.44
CA ARG A 176 -5.36 -15.57 7.58
C ARG A 176 -4.67 -14.23 7.46
N GLU A 177 -3.34 -14.23 7.41
CA GLU A 177 -2.53 -13.02 7.20
C GLU A 177 -2.90 -12.37 5.87
N ARG A 178 -2.97 -13.17 4.80
CA ARG A 178 -3.29 -12.75 3.43
C ARG A 178 -4.16 -13.78 2.72
N ASN A 179 -4.72 -13.38 1.59
CA ASN A 179 -5.47 -14.29 0.71
C ASN A 179 -4.62 -15.41 0.08
N THR A 180 -3.28 -15.29 0.13
CA THR A 180 -2.31 -16.28 -0.37
C THR A 180 -1.63 -17.09 0.73
N SER A 181 -2.02 -16.95 1.99
CA SER A 181 -1.31 -17.51 3.14
C SER A 181 -1.48 -19.03 3.36
N GLY A 182 -2.40 -19.69 2.65
CA GLY A 182 -2.72 -21.09 2.91
C GLY A 182 -3.20 -21.30 4.35
N ASP A 183 -2.43 -22.05 5.15
CA ASP A 183 -2.73 -22.34 6.55
C ASP A 183 -2.11 -21.32 7.54
N LEU A 184 -1.33 -20.34 7.08
CA LEU A 184 -0.75 -19.34 7.98
C LEU A 184 -1.83 -18.35 8.47
N VAL A 185 -1.94 -18.22 9.79
CA VAL A 185 -2.83 -17.27 10.48
C VAL A 185 -2.03 -16.28 11.33
N THR A 186 -2.56 -15.08 11.51
CA THR A 186 -1.95 -13.99 12.28
C THR A 186 -2.69 -13.76 13.60
N THR A 187 -1.98 -13.53 14.70
CA THR A 187 -2.59 -13.35 16.01
C THR A 187 -3.23 -11.97 16.18
N GLY A 188 -2.54 -10.87 15.85
CA GLY A 188 -3.12 -9.53 15.96
C GLY A 188 -4.26 -9.30 14.97
N GLY A 189 -4.09 -9.75 13.72
CA GLY A 189 -5.17 -9.71 12.72
C GLY A 189 -6.40 -10.55 13.11
N THR A 190 -6.20 -11.65 13.86
CA THR A 190 -7.32 -12.41 14.46
C THR A 190 -8.03 -11.59 15.54
N GLY A 191 -7.30 -10.83 16.35
CA GLY A 191 -7.88 -9.88 17.30
C GLY A 191 -8.86 -8.90 16.63
N PHE A 192 -8.45 -8.32 15.49
CA PHE A 192 -9.31 -7.44 14.70
C PHE A 192 -10.54 -8.17 14.15
N GLY A 193 -10.36 -9.39 13.65
CA GLY A 193 -11.47 -10.23 13.18
C GLY A 193 -12.49 -10.55 14.27
N ILE A 194 -12.03 -10.82 15.50
CA ILE A 194 -12.90 -11.05 16.66
C ILE A 194 -13.73 -9.81 16.98
N MET A 195 -13.16 -8.60 16.92
CA MET A 195 -13.92 -7.35 17.11
C MET A 195 -15.02 -7.14 16.05
N GLY A 196 -14.85 -7.71 14.86
CA GLY A 196 -15.87 -7.71 13.81
C GLY A 196 -17.10 -8.57 14.15
N ILE A 197 -16.99 -9.58 15.02
CA ILE A 197 -18.09 -10.49 15.35
C ILE A 197 -19.24 -9.77 16.08
N PRO A 198 -19.02 -9.00 17.17
CA PRO A 198 -20.07 -8.18 17.77
C PRO A 198 -20.77 -7.24 16.79
N VAL A 199 -20.02 -6.64 15.86
CA VAL A 199 -20.57 -5.78 14.80
C VAL A 199 -21.49 -6.59 13.89
N ALA A 200 -21.02 -7.74 13.42
CA ALA A 200 -21.78 -8.63 12.53
C ALA A 200 -23.06 -9.16 13.19
N VAL A 201 -23.03 -9.51 14.48
CA VAL A 201 -24.23 -9.90 15.24
C VAL A 201 -25.19 -8.72 15.35
N THR A 202 -24.70 -7.54 15.76
CA THR A 202 -25.54 -6.33 15.93
C THR A 202 -26.18 -5.87 14.62
N ARG A 203 -25.48 -6.08 13.49
CA ARG A 203 -25.96 -5.77 12.13
C ARG A 203 -26.76 -6.90 11.48
N ASN A 204 -27.00 -8.00 12.19
CA ASN A 204 -27.69 -9.20 11.68
C ASN A 204 -27.06 -9.79 10.41
N PHE A 205 -25.72 -9.79 10.33
CA PHE A 205 -24.98 -10.53 9.30
C PHE A 205 -24.90 -12.01 9.65
N ILE A 206 -24.82 -12.28 10.94
CA ILE A 206 -24.83 -13.60 11.57
C ILE A 206 -25.69 -13.52 12.84
N THR A 207 -26.11 -14.67 13.34
CA THR A 207 -26.78 -14.79 14.64
C THR A 207 -25.78 -14.69 15.78
N ARG A 208 -26.26 -14.33 16.98
CA ARG A 208 -25.43 -14.34 18.20
C ARG A 208 -24.86 -15.73 18.51
N ALA A 209 -25.63 -16.79 18.27
CA ALA A 209 -25.19 -18.16 18.49
C ALA A 209 -24.03 -18.55 17.56
N GLU A 210 -24.10 -18.23 16.27
CA GLU A 210 -22.98 -18.44 15.34
C GLU A 210 -21.74 -17.65 15.75
N GLY A 211 -21.92 -16.39 16.16
CA GLY A 211 -20.83 -15.57 16.68
C GLY A 211 -20.16 -16.20 17.91
N LEU A 212 -20.95 -16.68 18.87
CA LEU A 212 -20.47 -17.36 20.08
C LEU A 212 -19.71 -18.64 19.75
N GLU A 213 -20.21 -19.44 18.80
CA GLU A 213 -19.56 -20.66 18.33
C GLU A 213 -18.19 -20.33 17.71
N ARG A 214 -18.13 -19.31 16.84
CA ARG A 214 -16.87 -18.90 16.20
C ARG A 214 -15.82 -18.46 17.21
N VAL A 215 -16.19 -17.61 18.18
CA VAL A 215 -15.22 -17.14 19.18
C VAL A 215 -14.78 -18.29 20.08
N ASN A 216 -15.68 -19.19 20.49
CA ASN A 216 -15.30 -20.39 21.24
C ASN A 216 -14.30 -21.26 20.48
N LYS A 217 -14.52 -21.49 19.18
CA LYS A 217 -13.58 -22.23 18.32
C LYS A 217 -12.19 -21.62 18.31
N ILE A 218 -12.09 -20.29 18.19
CA ILE A 218 -10.82 -19.57 18.23
C ILE A 218 -10.15 -19.72 19.60
N VAL A 219 -10.90 -19.49 20.68
CA VAL A 219 -10.39 -19.58 22.06
C VAL A 219 -9.94 -21.00 22.40
N ASP A 220 -10.66 -22.02 21.96
CA ASP A 220 -10.30 -23.43 22.16
C ASP A 220 -9.03 -23.80 21.39
N PHE A 221 -8.88 -23.31 20.16
CA PHE A 221 -7.64 -23.50 19.40
C PHE A 221 -6.44 -22.82 20.07
N LEU A 222 -6.59 -21.56 20.49
CA LEU A 222 -5.55 -20.82 21.22
C LEU A 222 -5.15 -21.50 22.53
N SER A 223 -6.12 -22.09 23.23
CA SER A 223 -5.88 -22.74 24.53
C SER A 223 -5.22 -24.11 24.40
N ASN A 224 -5.63 -24.89 23.39
CA ASN A 224 -5.31 -26.32 23.32
C ASN A 224 -4.25 -26.67 22.28
N SER A 225 -4.06 -25.83 21.26
CA SER A 225 -3.20 -26.15 20.11
C SER A 225 -1.98 -25.22 20.00
N CYS A 226 -2.06 -24.00 20.54
CA CYS A 226 -1.01 -23.01 20.36
C CYS A 226 0.09 -23.08 21.42
N THR A 227 1.34 -22.97 20.96
CA THR A 227 2.47 -22.73 21.86
C THR A 227 2.41 -21.30 22.40
N ARG A 228 2.63 -21.15 23.71
CA ARG A 228 2.70 -19.85 24.40
C ARG A 228 4.10 -19.64 24.98
N TYR A 229 4.55 -18.41 24.96
CA TYR A 229 5.87 -17.99 25.40
C TYR A 229 5.69 -16.97 26.52
N HIS A 230 5.81 -17.41 27.78
CA HIS A 230 5.42 -16.58 28.92
C HIS A 230 3.99 -16.02 28.77
N GLY A 231 3.08 -16.91 28.33
CA GLY A 231 1.68 -16.61 28.06
C GLY A 231 1.40 -15.86 26.75
N ALA A 232 2.39 -15.18 26.15
CA ALA A 232 2.22 -14.51 24.86
C ALA A 232 2.20 -15.51 23.69
N PHE A 233 1.58 -15.10 22.58
CA PHE A 233 1.54 -15.86 21.34
C PHE A 233 2.57 -15.35 20.34
N ALA A 234 2.96 -16.18 19.38
CA ALA A 234 3.76 -15.75 18.24
C ALA A 234 2.94 -14.86 17.29
N HIS A 235 3.63 -14.07 16.47
CA HIS A 235 3.02 -13.29 15.40
C HIS A 235 2.23 -14.20 14.43
N TRP A 236 2.90 -15.20 13.86
CA TRP A 236 2.29 -16.17 12.96
C TRP A 236 2.21 -17.57 13.56
N LEU A 237 1.09 -18.23 13.27
CA LEU A 237 0.81 -19.60 13.66
C LEU A 237 0.36 -20.39 12.42
N ASN A 238 0.62 -21.69 12.42
CA ASN A 238 -0.08 -22.60 11.52
C ASN A 238 -1.51 -22.80 12.03
N GLY A 239 -2.52 -22.39 11.27
CA GLY A 239 -3.93 -22.44 11.64
C GLY A 239 -4.52 -23.85 11.72
N ALA A 240 -3.83 -24.87 11.21
CA ALA A 240 -4.25 -26.26 11.35
C ALA A 240 -3.66 -26.93 12.61
N THR A 241 -2.42 -26.59 12.99
CA THR A 241 -1.71 -27.28 14.08
C THR A 241 -1.50 -26.44 15.34
N GLY A 242 -1.56 -25.11 15.24
CA GLY A 242 -1.23 -24.17 16.31
C GLY A 242 0.27 -23.93 16.52
N SER A 243 1.12 -24.55 15.69
CA SER A 243 2.57 -24.39 15.78
C SER A 243 3.02 -23.01 15.33
N THR A 244 4.03 -22.44 16.00
CA THR A 244 4.66 -21.17 15.61
C THR A 244 5.26 -21.25 14.22
N ILE A 245 4.96 -20.27 13.39
CA ILE A 245 5.66 -20.00 12.14
C ILE A 245 6.55 -18.77 12.40
N PRO A 246 7.89 -18.90 12.38
CA PRO A 246 8.78 -17.76 12.59
C PRO A 246 8.52 -16.65 11.55
N PHE A 247 8.35 -15.42 12.02
CA PHE A 247 8.23 -14.24 11.14
C PHE A 247 9.60 -13.86 10.55
N SER A 248 10.67 -14.09 11.32
CA SER A 248 12.06 -13.98 10.90
C SER A 248 12.93 -14.97 11.68
N PRO A 249 14.23 -15.16 11.35
CA PRO A 249 15.09 -16.11 12.07
C PRO A 249 15.14 -15.92 13.60
N ASN A 250 15.11 -14.66 14.05
CA ASN A 250 15.16 -14.31 15.48
C ASN A 250 13.77 -14.04 16.09
N ASP A 251 12.73 -14.00 15.26
CA ASP A 251 11.34 -13.82 15.68
C ASP A 251 10.58 -15.15 15.52
N ASN A 252 10.83 -16.05 16.48
CA ASN A 252 10.33 -17.41 16.52
C ASN A 252 9.74 -17.77 17.90
N GLY A 253 9.31 -16.74 18.64
CA GLY A 253 8.80 -16.84 20.00
C GLY A 253 7.56 -15.98 20.20
N GLY A 254 7.40 -15.38 21.37
CA GLY A 254 6.23 -14.55 21.65
C GLY A 254 6.42 -13.12 21.17
N ASP A 255 5.40 -12.61 20.48
CA ASP A 255 5.24 -11.22 20.04
C ASP A 255 4.18 -10.55 20.95
N LEU A 256 4.63 -9.60 21.77
CA LEU A 256 3.77 -8.95 22.75
C LEU A 256 2.81 -7.93 22.11
N VAL A 257 3.17 -7.33 20.98
CA VAL A 257 2.31 -6.37 20.28
C VAL A 257 1.14 -7.10 19.64
N GLU A 258 1.42 -8.15 18.89
CA GLU A 258 0.38 -8.98 18.26
C GLU A 258 -0.51 -9.67 19.30
N THR A 259 0.09 -10.15 20.40
CA THR A 259 -0.66 -10.66 21.57
C THR A 259 -1.60 -9.59 22.13
N SER A 260 -1.18 -8.33 22.19
CA SER A 260 -2.02 -7.24 22.72
C SER A 260 -3.23 -6.97 21.83
N PHE A 261 -3.06 -6.98 20.51
CA PHE A 261 -4.17 -6.85 19.57
C PHE A 261 -5.15 -8.03 19.66
N LEU A 262 -4.64 -9.26 19.78
CA LEU A 262 -5.45 -10.44 20.03
C LEU A 262 -6.26 -10.31 21.32
N MET A 263 -5.61 -9.92 22.43
CA MET A 263 -6.25 -9.77 23.73
C MET A 263 -7.30 -8.66 23.73
N ALA A 264 -7.06 -7.53 23.05
CA ALA A 264 -8.07 -6.50 22.87
C ALA A 264 -9.33 -7.05 22.19
N GLY A 265 -9.17 -7.88 21.15
CA GLY A 265 -10.28 -8.55 20.48
C GLY A 265 -11.03 -9.52 21.38
N LEU A 266 -10.31 -10.40 22.08
CA LEU A 266 -10.90 -11.35 23.02
C LEU A 266 -11.65 -10.64 24.17
N LEU A 267 -11.07 -9.59 24.75
CA LEU A 267 -11.73 -8.81 25.79
C LEU A 267 -13.00 -8.11 25.27
N THR A 268 -13.01 -7.66 24.02
CA THR A 268 -14.21 -7.12 23.36
C THR A 268 -15.30 -8.18 23.26
N ALA A 269 -14.97 -9.38 22.77
CA ALA A 269 -15.92 -10.49 22.72
C ALA A 269 -16.41 -10.92 24.12
N ARG A 270 -15.52 -10.95 25.12
CA ARG A 270 -15.87 -11.25 26.51
C ARG A 270 -16.94 -10.31 27.05
N GLN A 271 -16.83 -9.01 26.74
CA GLN A 271 -17.80 -8.02 27.18
C GLN A 271 -19.11 -8.07 26.37
N PHE A 272 -19.07 -8.51 25.10
CA PHE A 272 -20.26 -8.61 24.26
C PHE A 272 -21.09 -9.88 24.54
N PHE A 273 -20.43 -11.01 24.80
CA PHE A 273 -21.05 -12.27 25.20
C PHE A 273 -21.21 -12.32 26.73
N ASP A 274 -22.11 -11.49 27.24
CA ASP A 274 -22.39 -11.20 28.65
C ASP A 274 -23.64 -11.91 29.20
N GLY A 275 -24.24 -12.83 28.44
CA GLY A 275 -25.38 -13.64 28.83
C GLY A 275 -25.10 -14.51 30.06
N ALA A 276 -26.16 -14.79 30.81
CA ALA A 276 -26.11 -15.62 32.02
C ALA A 276 -26.04 -17.14 31.72
N ASP A 277 -26.20 -17.55 30.46
CA ASP A 277 -26.15 -18.95 30.08
C ASP A 277 -24.73 -19.54 30.24
N ALA A 278 -24.67 -20.87 30.34
CA ALA A 278 -23.45 -21.58 30.61
C ALA A 278 -22.42 -21.47 29.48
N ALA A 279 -22.84 -21.31 28.22
CA ALA A 279 -21.94 -21.26 27.08
C ALA A 279 -21.20 -19.91 27.03
N GLU A 280 -21.91 -18.79 27.19
CA GLU A 280 -21.28 -17.47 27.27
C GLU A 280 -20.43 -17.33 28.55
N THR A 281 -20.89 -17.87 29.68
CA THR A 281 -20.09 -17.92 30.92
C THR A 281 -18.79 -18.70 30.73
N SER A 282 -18.84 -19.86 30.07
CA SER A 282 -17.67 -20.66 29.75
C SER A 282 -16.69 -19.90 28.85
N LEU A 283 -17.18 -19.25 27.78
CA LEU A 283 -16.35 -18.42 26.91
C LEU A 283 -15.63 -17.33 27.70
N ARG A 284 -16.35 -16.58 28.54
CA ARG A 284 -15.76 -15.49 29.35
C ARG A 284 -14.66 -16.00 30.27
N ASN A 285 -14.85 -17.16 30.88
CA ASN A 285 -13.85 -17.79 31.75
C ASN A 285 -12.60 -18.22 30.96
N LYS A 286 -12.76 -18.84 29.79
CA LYS A 286 -11.61 -19.21 28.94
C LYS A 286 -10.81 -17.98 28.48
N ILE A 287 -11.50 -16.89 28.12
CA ILE A 287 -10.83 -15.63 27.76
C ILE A 287 -10.06 -15.04 28.94
N ASN A 288 -10.65 -15.04 30.14
CA ASN A 288 -9.93 -14.58 31.34
C ASN A 288 -8.67 -15.43 31.57
N LEU A 289 -8.76 -16.75 31.45
CA LEU A 289 -7.59 -17.63 31.59
C LEU A 289 -6.48 -17.32 30.58
N LEU A 290 -6.83 -16.99 29.32
CA LEU A 290 -5.85 -16.59 28.31
C LEU A 290 -5.18 -15.25 28.66
N TYR A 291 -5.97 -14.24 29.02
CA TYR A 291 -5.44 -12.90 29.34
C TYR A 291 -4.62 -12.89 30.64
N ASP A 292 -5.11 -13.56 31.68
CA ASP A 292 -4.44 -13.64 32.98
C ASP A 292 -3.16 -14.50 32.91
N ALA A 293 -2.99 -15.33 31.88
CA ALA A 293 -1.76 -16.10 31.66
C ALA A 293 -0.64 -15.30 30.97
N VAL A 294 -0.93 -14.14 30.36
CA VAL A 294 0.11 -13.33 29.70
C VAL A 294 1.00 -12.68 30.76
N GLU A 295 2.28 -13.06 30.78
CA GLU A 295 3.25 -12.54 31.72
C GLU A 295 3.82 -11.19 31.24
N TRP A 296 3.00 -10.14 31.22
CA TRP A 296 3.41 -8.82 30.71
C TRP A 296 4.70 -8.30 31.37
N ASN A 297 4.86 -8.54 32.67
CA ASN A 297 6.05 -8.16 33.42
C ASN A 297 7.31 -8.95 33.06
N TRP A 298 7.21 -10.16 32.50
CA TRP A 298 8.35 -10.92 31.96
C TRP A 298 9.01 -10.17 30.81
N TYR A 299 8.20 -9.54 29.97
CA TYR A 299 8.64 -8.76 28.80
C TYR A 299 9.36 -7.45 29.14
N ARG A 300 9.70 -7.24 30.42
CA ARG A 300 10.56 -6.14 30.88
C ARG A 300 12.05 -6.46 30.88
N LYS A 301 12.47 -7.65 30.43
CA LYS A 301 13.89 -8.08 30.35
C LYS A 301 14.72 -7.65 31.57
N ASN A 302 14.74 -8.46 32.62
CA ASN A 302 15.43 -8.13 33.89
C ASN A 302 14.86 -6.87 34.59
N ASN A 303 13.54 -6.69 34.55
CA ASN A 303 12.83 -5.59 35.23
C ASN A 303 13.22 -4.17 34.77
N GLU A 304 13.65 -3.99 33.52
CA GLU A 304 13.80 -2.66 32.94
C GLU A 304 12.45 -1.91 32.96
N ASP A 305 12.53 -0.58 32.90
CA ASP A 305 11.36 0.30 32.81
C ASP A 305 10.87 0.46 31.36
N VAL A 306 10.76 -0.65 30.63
CA VAL A 306 10.29 -0.69 29.25
C VAL A 306 9.76 -2.08 28.93
N LEU A 307 8.84 -2.21 27.97
CA LEU A 307 8.44 -3.49 27.41
C LEU A 307 9.22 -3.79 26.13
N TYR A 308 9.62 -5.04 25.97
CA TYR A 308 10.21 -5.57 24.76
C TYR A 308 9.14 -6.22 23.89
N TRP A 309 9.26 -6.02 22.58
CA TRP A 309 8.30 -6.54 21.62
C TRP A 309 8.37 -8.07 21.54
N HIS A 310 9.57 -8.65 21.56
CA HIS A 310 9.77 -10.08 21.30
C HIS A 310 10.58 -10.76 22.40
N TRP A 311 10.30 -12.04 22.62
CA TRP A 311 11.14 -12.96 23.36
C TRP A 311 11.10 -14.35 22.73
N SER A 312 12.24 -15.03 22.66
CA SER A 312 12.37 -16.37 22.09
C SER A 312 12.93 -17.39 23.09
N PRO A 313 12.45 -18.64 23.10
CA PRO A 313 13.05 -19.70 23.92
C PRO A 313 14.42 -20.15 23.40
N THR A 314 14.77 -19.90 22.14
CA THR A 314 16.02 -20.36 21.51
C THR A 314 17.08 -19.26 21.41
N VAL A 315 16.66 -18.01 21.22
CA VAL A 315 17.58 -16.85 21.07
C VAL A 315 17.37 -15.75 22.11
N GLY A 316 16.48 -15.95 23.09
CA GLY A 316 16.23 -15.01 24.18
C GLY A 316 15.77 -13.65 23.68
N TRP A 317 16.50 -12.60 24.06
CA TRP A 317 16.21 -11.21 23.71
C TRP A 317 16.93 -10.73 22.44
N ALA A 318 17.34 -11.62 21.53
CA ALA A 318 18.16 -11.26 20.36
C ALA A 318 17.51 -10.20 19.44
N MET A 319 16.17 -10.19 19.32
CA MET A 319 15.45 -9.13 18.61
C MET A 319 15.66 -7.75 19.23
N ASN A 320 15.82 -7.69 20.57
CA ASN A 320 16.18 -6.52 21.36
C ASN A 320 15.41 -5.22 21.01
N MET A 321 14.14 -5.36 20.67
CA MET A 321 13.29 -4.25 20.23
C MET A 321 12.44 -3.74 21.39
N GLN A 322 12.77 -2.56 21.89
CA GLN A 322 11.98 -1.85 22.90
C GLN A 322 10.74 -1.23 22.26
N VAL A 323 9.58 -1.39 22.89
CA VAL A 323 8.32 -0.76 22.45
C VAL A 323 8.28 0.66 23.01
N LYS A 324 8.63 1.65 22.19
CA LYS A 324 8.63 3.07 22.57
C LYS A 324 7.64 3.87 21.72
N GLY A 325 6.95 4.79 22.38
CA GLY A 325 6.00 5.68 21.75
C GLY A 325 6.70 6.82 20.99
N TRP A 326 6.02 7.44 20.04
CA TRP A 326 4.64 7.17 19.64
C TRP A 326 4.59 6.28 18.39
N ASN A 327 3.78 5.22 18.44
CA ASN A 327 3.47 4.30 17.34
C ASN A 327 2.14 3.55 17.61
N GLU A 328 1.88 2.44 16.92
CA GLU A 328 0.66 1.61 17.01
C GLU A 328 0.45 0.88 18.34
N ALA A 329 1.48 0.79 19.20
CA ALA A 329 1.55 -0.18 20.29
C ALA A 329 1.11 0.36 21.67
N LEU A 330 0.34 1.46 21.73
CA LEU A 330 -0.17 2.01 22.99
C LEU A 330 -0.95 0.97 23.82
N ILE A 331 -1.76 0.13 23.16
CA ILE A 331 -2.59 -0.90 23.80
C ILE A 331 -1.76 -1.91 24.60
N VAL A 332 -0.50 -2.15 24.22
CA VAL A 332 0.40 -3.06 24.92
C VAL A 332 0.58 -2.61 26.37
N TYR A 333 0.89 -1.34 26.56
CA TYR A 333 1.12 -0.78 27.88
C TYR A 333 -0.17 -0.66 28.69
N ILE A 334 -1.29 -0.35 28.05
CA ILE A 334 -2.60 -0.28 28.72
C ILE A 334 -3.01 -1.66 29.22
N LEU A 335 -2.89 -2.70 28.40
CA LEU A 335 -3.21 -4.07 28.80
C LEU A 335 -2.22 -4.60 29.84
N ALA A 336 -0.93 -4.29 29.72
CA ALA A 336 0.07 -4.68 30.70
C ALA A 336 -0.19 -4.03 32.08
N ALA A 337 -0.55 -2.74 32.11
CA ALA A 337 -0.90 -2.03 33.35
C ALA A 337 -2.23 -2.51 33.96
N SER A 338 -3.14 -3.03 33.11
CA SER A 338 -4.46 -3.54 33.52
C SER A 338 -4.44 -5.02 33.95
N SER A 339 -3.33 -5.73 33.76
CA SER A 339 -3.20 -7.13 34.13
C SER A 339 -3.36 -7.33 35.64
N ARG A 340 -4.12 -8.35 36.05
CA ARG A 340 -4.35 -8.65 37.48
C ARG A 340 -3.30 -9.59 38.06
N THR A 341 -2.61 -10.34 37.21
CA THR A 341 -1.67 -11.41 37.56
C THR A 341 -0.23 -11.03 37.28
N HIS A 342 0.02 -10.29 36.19
CA HIS A 342 1.36 -9.92 35.76
C HIS A 342 1.49 -8.42 35.41
N PRO A 343 1.05 -7.49 36.29
CA PRO A 343 1.07 -6.06 35.99
C PRO A 343 2.47 -5.49 35.85
N ILE A 344 2.58 -4.39 35.10
CA ILE A 344 3.76 -3.53 35.09
C ILE A 344 3.58 -2.33 36.04
N PRO A 345 4.66 -1.83 36.67
CA PRO A 345 4.61 -0.57 37.38
C PRO A 345 4.44 0.61 36.42
N ALA A 346 3.86 1.71 36.88
CA ALA A 346 3.65 2.92 36.08
C ALA A 346 4.96 3.50 35.49
N SER A 347 6.11 3.28 36.15
CA SER A 347 7.42 3.68 35.65
C SER A 347 7.73 3.11 34.26
N VAL A 348 7.26 1.89 33.95
CA VAL A 348 7.46 1.25 32.64
C VAL A 348 6.75 2.04 31.53
N TYR A 349 5.55 2.57 31.80
CA TYR A 349 4.86 3.45 30.85
C TYR A 349 5.56 4.80 30.71
N HIS A 350 5.89 5.45 31.82
CA HIS A 350 6.46 6.81 31.78
C HIS A 350 7.89 6.85 31.21
N ASN A 351 8.76 5.93 31.64
CA ASN A 351 10.16 5.89 31.20
C ASN A 351 10.31 5.14 29.86
N GLY A 352 9.54 4.08 29.64
CA GLY A 352 9.62 3.22 28.47
C GLY A 352 8.81 3.77 27.30
N TRP A 353 7.48 3.60 27.36
CA TRP A 353 6.57 4.07 26.30
C TRP A 353 6.73 5.56 26.03
N ALA A 354 6.50 6.38 27.05
CA ALA A 354 6.46 7.82 26.88
C ALA A 354 7.85 8.46 26.78
N SER A 355 8.92 7.70 27.04
CA SER A 355 10.30 8.19 27.04
C SER A 355 10.46 9.48 27.85
N ASN A 356 9.78 9.58 28.99
CA ASN A 356 9.70 10.77 29.83
C ASN A 356 9.31 12.06 29.07
N GLY A 357 8.37 11.94 28.13
CA GLY A 357 7.93 13.03 27.26
C GLY A 357 8.64 13.09 25.91
N GLY A 358 9.64 12.24 25.66
CA GLY A 358 10.39 12.21 24.39
C GLY A 358 9.56 11.87 23.15
N MET A 359 8.34 11.35 23.31
CA MET A 359 7.40 11.12 22.21
C MET A 359 6.57 12.35 21.79
N GLN A 360 6.67 13.47 22.52
CA GLN A 360 5.95 14.70 22.19
C GLN A 360 6.49 15.34 20.92
N ASN A 361 5.58 15.82 20.07
CA ASN A 361 5.87 16.48 18.82
C ASN A 361 5.46 17.96 18.88
N ASN A 362 4.16 18.22 19.03
CA ASN A 362 3.53 19.53 19.10
C ASN A 362 3.79 20.48 17.91
N ASN A 363 4.37 20.02 16.81
CA ASN A 363 4.53 20.82 15.59
C ASN A 363 3.22 20.90 14.79
N SER A 364 3.11 21.93 13.96
CA SER A 364 1.97 22.13 13.05
C SER A 364 2.31 21.68 11.62
N TYR A 365 1.42 20.88 11.03
CA TYR A 365 1.51 20.42 9.64
C TYR A 365 0.18 20.69 8.95
N TYR A 366 0.20 21.40 7.82
CA TYR A 366 -1.02 21.80 7.10
C TYR A 366 -2.06 22.52 7.99
N GLY A 367 -1.58 23.26 9.01
CA GLY A 367 -2.44 23.96 9.98
C GLY A 367 -2.91 23.12 11.18
N TYR A 368 -2.57 21.82 11.23
CA TYR A 368 -2.95 20.92 12.32
C TYR A 368 -1.77 20.67 13.26
N THR A 369 -1.94 20.97 14.55
CA THR A 369 -0.95 20.63 15.58
C THR A 369 -1.01 19.14 15.88
N LEU A 370 0.11 18.43 15.78
CA LEU A 370 0.21 17.00 16.07
C LEU A 370 0.85 16.79 17.46
N PRO A 371 0.10 16.35 18.49
CA PRO A 371 0.63 16.18 19.85
C PRO A 371 1.84 15.24 19.96
N LEU A 372 1.78 14.06 19.36
CA LEU A 372 2.76 12.98 19.53
C LEU A 372 3.33 12.46 18.21
N GLY A 373 4.52 11.86 18.28
CA GLY A 373 5.09 11.03 17.21
C GLY A 373 5.99 11.73 16.22
N PRO A 374 6.44 11.02 15.18
CA PRO A 374 7.39 11.57 14.21
C PRO A 374 6.77 12.71 13.42
N SER A 375 7.60 13.40 12.63
CA SER A 375 7.12 14.45 11.73
C SER A 375 5.99 13.92 10.84
N ARG A 376 4.84 14.62 10.82
CA ARG A 376 3.62 14.20 10.10
C ARG A 376 3.02 12.85 10.55
N GLY A 377 3.40 12.34 11.72
CA GLY A 377 2.66 11.33 12.50
C GLY A 377 2.98 9.87 12.26
N GLY A 378 3.51 9.49 11.10
CA GLY A 378 3.74 8.08 10.77
C GLY A 378 2.77 7.53 9.74
N PRO A 379 2.82 6.21 9.43
CA PRO A 379 1.77 5.52 8.70
C PRO A 379 0.45 5.59 9.46
N LEU A 380 -0.68 5.73 8.75
CA LEU A 380 -1.93 6.10 9.42
C LEU A 380 -2.50 5.02 10.34
N PHE A 381 -2.07 3.75 10.22
CA PHE A 381 -2.49 2.68 11.12
C PHE A 381 -2.08 2.90 12.59
N PHE A 382 -1.11 3.79 12.87
CA PHE A 382 -0.80 4.22 14.23
C PHE A 382 -2.01 4.88 14.91
N ALA A 383 -2.93 5.46 14.14
CA ALA A 383 -4.17 6.02 14.64
C ALA A 383 -5.32 5.00 14.77
N HIS A 384 -5.09 3.73 14.40
CA HIS A 384 -6.16 2.72 14.29
C HIS A 384 -6.03 1.62 15.34
N TYR A 385 -4.94 0.85 15.33
CA TYR A 385 -4.92 -0.50 15.95
C TYR A 385 -5.19 -0.48 17.46
N SER A 386 -4.53 0.41 18.20
CA SER A 386 -4.79 0.56 19.64
C SER A 386 -6.19 1.11 19.96
N PHE A 387 -6.83 1.81 19.02
CA PHE A 387 -8.08 2.54 19.23
C PHE A 387 -9.32 1.82 18.70
N LEU A 388 -9.19 0.56 18.26
CA LEU A 388 -10.33 -0.28 17.94
C LEU A 388 -11.15 -0.65 19.19
N GLY A 389 -10.46 -0.92 20.30
CA GLY A 389 -11.09 -1.19 21.60
C GLY A 389 -11.04 0.00 22.58
N ILE A 390 -9.99 0.82 22.53
CA ILE A 390 -9.87 2.00 23.38
C ILE A 390 -10.63 3.16 22.73
N ASN A 391 -11.62 3.69 23.43
CA ASN A 391 -12.33 4.90 22.98
C ASN A 391 -11.45 6.15 23.21
N PRO A 392 -11.02 6.86 22.15
CA PRO A 392 -10.17 8.04 22.30
C PRO A 392 -10.96 9.31 22.68
N ASN A 393 -12.29 9.28 22.61
CA ASN A 393 -13.12 10.45 22.91
C ASN A 393 -13.10 10.78 24.40
N GLY A 394 -12.58 11.96 24.74
CA GLY A 394 -12.36 12.36 26.13
C GLY A 394 -11.20 11.64 26.82
N LEU A 395 -10.44 10.81 26.09
CA LEU A 395 -9.24 10.16 26.62
C LEU A 395 -8.07 11.12 26.56
N SER A 396 -7.45 11.35 27.71
CA SER A 396 -6.23 12.14 27.83
C SER A 396 -5.38 11.64 28.98
N ASP A 397 -4.09 11.86 28.87
CA ASP A 397 -3.15 11.72 29.97
C ASP A 397 -2.21 12.95 30.02
N GLN A 398 -1.12 12.86 30.78
CA GLN A 398 -0.16 13.96 30.90
C GLN A 398 0.61 14.27 29.60
N TYR A 399 0.53 13.41 28.58
CA TYR A 399 1.28 13.57 27.33
C TYR A 399 0.43 14.08 26.17
N ALA A 400 -0.85 13.65 26.07
CA ALA A 400 -1.71 14.09 24.97
C ALA A 400 -3.22 13.99 25.25
N ASN A 401 -3.98 14.74 24.45
CA ASN A 401 -5.38 14.45 24.16
C ASN A 401 -5.45 13.51 22.94
N TYR A 402 -5.93 12.27 23.14
CA TYR A 402 -5.88 11.26 22.08
C TYR A 402 -6.92 11.52 20.98
N SER A 403 -8.10 12.07 21.28
CA SER A 403 -9.04 12.47 20.23
C SER A 403 -8.44 13.50 19.26
N GLN A 404 -7.66 14.46 19.79
CA GLN A 404 -6.94 15.44 18.99
C GLN A 404 -5.80 14.79 18.19
N GLN A 405 -5.02 13.89 18.82
CA GLN A 405 -3.93 13.16 18.15
C GLN A 405 -4.43 12.43 16.90
N LEU A 406 -5.49 11.64 17.02
CA LEU A 406 -5.95 10.75 15.95
C LEU A 406 -6.64 11.53 14.83
N ARG A 407 -7.42 12.55 15.19
CA ARG A 407 -8.04 13.46 14.21
C ARG A 407 -6.98 14.22 13.43
N ASN A 408 -6.00 14.80 14.10
CA ASN A 408 -4.99 15.61 13.41
C ASN A 408 -4.02 14.74 12.61
N HIS A 409 -3.64 13.55 13.08
CA HIS A 409 -2.85 12.60 12.26
C HIS A 409 -3.59 12.22 10.97
N SER A 410 -4.90 11.94 11.06
CA SER A 410 -5.74 11.62 9.89
C SER A 410 -5.83 12.79 8.90
N LEU A 411 -6.06 14.02 9.39
CA LEU A 411 -6.13 15.21 8.54
C LEU A 411 -4.79 15.59 7.92
N ILE A 412 -3.68 15.39 8.62
CA ILE A 412 -2.34 15.62 8.06
C ILE A 412 -2.05 14.65 6.91
N ASN A 413 -2.45 13.37 7.05
CA ASN A 413 -2.33 12.38 5.99
C ASN A 413 -3.20 12.75 4.78
N HIS A 414 -4.46 13.12 5.00
CA HIS A 414 -5.39 13.62 3.98
C HIS A 414 -4.84 14.83 3.22
N GLU A 415 -4.44 15.90 3.93
CA GLU A 415 -3.95 17.13 3.31
C GLU A 415 -2.62 16.92 2.57
N TYR A 416 -1.76 15.99 3.03
CA TYR A 416 -0.57 15.60 2.26
C TYR A 416 -0.95 14.99 0.90
N CYS A 417 -1.86 14.01 0.88
CA CYS A 417 -2.31 13.37 -0.36
C CYS A 417 -3.00 14.37 -1.29
N LYS A 418 -3.83 15.26 -0.73
CA LYS A 418 -4.52 16.32 -1.47
C LYS A 418 -3.54 17.35 -2.06
N ALA A 419 -2.50 17.73 -1.32
CA ALA A 419 -1.45 18.63 -1.81
C ALA A 419 -0.55 17.96 -2.87
N ASN A 420 -0.41 16.63 -2.81
CA ASN A 420 0.30 15.80 -3.77
C ASN A 420 1.68 16.36 -4.18
N PRO A 421 2.62 16.58 -3.23
CA PRO A 421 3.90 17.24 -3.51
C PRO A 421 4.79 16.43 -4.47
N ARG A 422 4.52 15.13 -4.65
CA ARG A 422 5.22 14.23 -5.58
C ARG A 422 4.55 14.10 -6.95
N ASN A 423 3.42 14.77 -7.17
CA ASN A 423 2.63 14.73 -8.40
C ASN A 423 2.26 13.30 -8.84
N TYR A 424 1.94 12.42 -7.90
CA TYR A 424 1.44 11.08 -8.21
C TYR A 424 0.05 11.15 -8.85
N PHE A 425 -0.19 10.31 -9.86
CA PHE A 425 -1.46 10.30 -10.56
C PHE A 425 -2.58 9.75 -9.66
N GLY A 426 -3.72 10.43 -9.64
CA GLY A 426 -4.93 10.01 -8.92
C GLY A 426 -5.03 10.54 -7.48
N TYR A 427 -3.92 10.96 -6.87
CA TYR A 427 -3.93 11.57 -5.52
C TYR A 427 -4.83 12.80 -5.51
N SER A 428 -5.75 12.87 -4.56
CA SER A 428 -6.74 13.94 -4.47
C SER A 428 -7.42 13.96 -3.10
N GLU A 429 -8.31 14.92 -2.85
CA GLU A 429 -9.17 14.95 -1.66
C GLU A 429 -10.07 13.70 -1.50
N LYS A 430 -10.31 12.95 -2.60
CA LYS A 430 -11.13 11.74 -2.64
C LYS A 430 -10.31 10.45 -2.79
N CYS A 431 -9.01 10.55 -3.03
CA CYS A 431 -8.11 9.41 -3.19
C CYS A 431 -6.87 9.68 -2.35
N TRP A 432 -6.95 9.31 -1.08
CA TRP A 432 -5.99 9.61 -0.05
C TRP A 432 -5.85 8.43 0.91
N GLY A 433 -4.81 8.45 1.73
CA GLY A 433 -4.56 7.45 2.74
C GLY A 433 -3.25 6.69 2.52
N LEU A 434 -2.21 7.15 3.21
CA LEU A 434 -0.91 6.48 3.26
C LEU A 434 -0.79 5.69 4.57
N THR A 435 -0.60 4.38 4.44
CA THR A 435 -0.30 3.49 5.55
C THR A 435 0.52 2.29 5.06
N ALA A 436 1.01 1.46 5.98
CA ALA A 436 1.76 0.27 5.63
C ALA A 436 0.90 -0.74 4.83
N SER A 437 1.37 -1.14 3.66
CA SER A 437 0.61 -2.00 2.74
C SER A 437 1.50 -2.67 1.69
N ASP A 438 0.89 -3.54 0.90
CA ASP A 438 1.49 -4.08 -0.32
C ASP A 438 1.72 -3.00 -1.36
N ILE A 439 2.84 -3.12 -2.07
CA ILE A 439 3.29 -2.22 -3.12
C ILE A 439 3.49 -3.03 -4.42
N PRO A 440 2.85 -2.64 -5.53
CA PRO A 440 3.03 -3.31 -6.81
C PRO A 440 4.51 -3.43 -7.20
N ASN A 441 4.97 -4.64 -7.49
CA ASN A 441 6.35 -4.98 -7.88
C ASN A 441 7.44 -4.73 -6.83
N ASN A 442 7.12 -4.14 -5.66
CA ASN A 442 8.09 -3.75 -4.64
C ASN A 442 7.78 -4.35 -3.25
N GLY A 443 6.95 -5.39 -3.19
CA GLY A 443 6.66 -6.12 -1.96
C GLY A 443 5.76 -5.33 -1.00
N TYR A 444 6.33 -4.89 0.13
CA TYR A 444 5.60 -4.23 1.22
C TYR A 444 6.42 -3.05 1.75
N THR A 445 5.76 -1.94 2.10
CA THR A 445 6.43 -0.83 2.80
C THR A 445 5.49 -0.08 3.73
N ALA A 446 6.07 0.61 4.71
CA ALA A 446 5.36 1.51 5.60
C ALA A 446 5.14 2.87 4.92
N SER A 447 4.12 2.97 4.06
CA SER A 447 3.81 4.22 3.37
C SER A 447 3.29 5.27 4.37
N GLU A 448 3.83 6.48 4.26
CA GLU A 448 3.50 7.63 5.11
C GLU A 448 3.90 8.93 4.38
N PRO A 449 3.51 10.12 4.86
CA PRO A 449 3.89 11.39 4.23
C PRO A 449 5.39 11.58 3.97
N ASN A 450 6.28 10.96 4.75
CA ASN A 450 7.73 11.04 4.56
C ASN A 450 8.31 9.85 3.76
N ASN A 451 7.52 8.81 3.49
CA ASN A 451 7.86 7.62 2.71
C ASN A 451 6.72 7.31 1.71
N ASP A 452 6.34 8.32 0.91
CA ASP A 452 5.26 8.20 -0.06
C ASP A 452 5.75 7.55 -1.35
N VAL A 453 5.39 6.29 -1.59
CA VAL A 453 5.77 5.56 -2.81
C VAL A 453 4.72 5.61 -3.92
N GLY A 454 3.71 6.47 -3.81
CA GLY A 454 2.67 6.62 -4.83
C GLY A 454 1.56 5.56 -4.76
N VAL A 455 1.40 4.89 -3.61
CA VAL A 455 0.38 3.86 -3.39
C VAL A 455 -0.57 4.28 -2.27
N ILE A 456 -1.87 4.33 -2.59
CA ILE A 456 -2.94 4.56 -1.62
C ILE A 456 -3.45 3.21 -1.10
N ALA A 457 -3.61 3.12 0.22
CA ALA A 457 -4.15 1.94 0.87
C ALA A 457 -5.53 2.28 1.47
N PRO A 458 -6.64 1.67 0.99
CA PRO A 458 -8.00 2.00 1.42
C PRO A 458 -8.22 2.02 2.94
N THR A 459 -7.58 1.09 3.67
CA THR A 459 -7.71 1.02 5.13
C THR A 459 -7.25 2.29 5.85
N ALA A 460 -6.32 3.07 5.28
CA ALA A 460 -5.90 4.33 5.87
C ALA A 460 -7.07 5.31 6.00
N ALA A 461 -7.71 5.64 4.88
CA ALA A 461 -8.83 6.58 4.85
C ALA A 461 -10.08 5.98 5.50
N ILE A 462 -10.43 4.73 5.18
CA ILE A 462 -11.69 4.11 5.64
C ILE A 462 -11.68 3.88 7.15
N SER A 463 -10.57 3.42 7.73
CA SER A 463 -10.49 3.18 9.19
C SER A 463 -10.39 4.48 10.00
N SER A 464 -10.07 5.61 9.36
CA SER A 464 -10.12 6.95 9.98
C SER A 464 -11.52 7.59 10.00
N MET A 465 -12.57 6.88 9.55
CA MET A 465 -13.95 7.39 9.55
C MET A 465 -14.42 7.96 10.90
N PRO A 466 -14.08 7.39 12.08
CA PRO A 466 -14.45 7.98 13.37
C PRO A 466 -13.80 9.35 13.66
N TYR A 467 -12.73 9.70 12.96
CA TYR A 467 -11.95 10.91 13.19
C TYR A 467 -12.18 11.97 12.10
N THR A 468 -12.38 11.53 10.85
CA THR A 468 -12.54 12.34 9.64
C THR A 468 -13.70 11.83 8.78
N PRO A 469 -14.95 11.84 9.28
CA PRO A 469 -16.06 11.14 8.63
C PRO A 469 -16.37 11.67 7.23
N ALA A 470 -16.23 12.98 6.99
CA ALA A 470 -16.50 13.58 5.69
C ALA A 470 -15.45 13.15 4.64
N GLU A 471 -14.17 13.25 4.98
CA GLU A 471 -13.04 12.91 4.12
C GLU A 471 -12.97 11.40 3.84
N SER A 472 -13.23 10.59 4.87
CA SER A 472 -13.25 9.13 4.77
C SER A 472 -14.44 8.63 3.98
N MET A 473 -15.63 9.24 4.13
CA MET A 473 -16.81 8.90 3.32
C MET A 473 -16.60 9.30 1.85
N ALA A 474 -15.98 10.46 1.58
CA ALA A 474 -15.62 10.87 0.22
C ALA A 474 -14.67 9.87 -0.45
N ALA A 475 -13.66 9.38 0.30
CA ALA A 475 -12.76 8.33 -0.19
C ALA A 475 -13.48 7.01 -0.43
N LEU A 476 -14.34 6.59 0.49
CA LEU A 476 -15.12 5.36 0.32
C LEU A 476 -15.98 5.41 -0.94
N LYS A 477 -16.70 6.51 -1.17
CA LYS A 477 -17.53 6.71 -2.37
C LYS A 477 -16.69 6.69 -3.65
N PHE A 478 -15.51 7.30 -3.64
CA PHE A 478 -14.62 7.27 -4.80
C PHE A 478 -14.08 5.86 -5.08
N ILE A 479 -13.64 5.14 -4.05
CA ILE A 479 -13.15 3.76 -4.17
C ILE A 479 -14.26 2.85 -4.70
N TYR A 480 -15.47 2.94 -4.13
CA TYR A 480 -16.58 2.07 -4.48
C TYR A 480 -17.24 2.44 -5.81
N TYR A 481 -17.64 3.70 -5.99
CA TYR A 481 -18.37 4.11 -7.19
C TYR A 481 -17.46 4.42 -8.36
N THR A 482 -16.29 5.03 -8.17
CA THR A 482 -15.45 5.42 -9.31
C THR A 482 -14.46 4.32 -9.69
N LEU A 483 -13.87 3.64 -8.70
CA LEU A 483 -12.85 2.60 -8.91
C LEU A 483 -13.35 1.17 -8.63
N GLY A 484 -14.65 0.99 -8.43
CA GLY A 484 -15.23 -0.26 -7.96
C GLY A 484 -14.97 -1.46 -8.85
N ASP A 485 -14.89 -1.26 -10.17
CA ASP A 485 -14.57 -2.30 -11.15
C ASP A 485 -13.11 -2.79 -11.07
N LYS A 486 -12.27 -2.12 -10.26
CA LYS A 486 -10.84 -2.43 -10.10
C LYS A 486 -10.43 -2.75 -8.66
N LEU A 487 -11.12 -2.18 -7.66
CA LEU A 487 -10.71 -2.23 -6.25
C LEU A 487 -11.69 -2.97 -5.33
N TRP A 488 -12.94 -3.16 -5.74
CA TRP A 488 -13.95 -3.81 -4.89
C TRP A 488 -14.06 -5.31 -5.20
N GLY A 489 -14.03 -6.17 -4.17
CA GLY A 489 -14.06 -7.62 -4.33
C GLY A 489 -14.24 -8.41 -3.04
#